data_AF-A0A2H3DW66-F1
#
_entry.id   AF-A0A2H3DW66-F1
#
_cell.length_a   1.000
_cell.length_b   1.000
_cell.length_c   1.000
_cell.angle_alpha   90.00
_cell.angle_beta   90.00
_cell.angle_gamma   90.00
#
_symmetry.space_group_name_H-M   'P 1'
#
loop_
_entity.id
_entity.type
_entity.pdbx_description
1 polymer ?
#
loop_
_entity_poly.entity_id
_entity_poly.type
_entity_poly.pdbx_seq_one_letter_code
_entity_poly.pdbx_strand_id
1 'polypeptide(L)'
;MAPSMPGPNEKSAPRFESSTDPEELERFFSRLEELFDKCAVTTDAEKKKYAVVYTNIKTEKQWKVLEHHAKGTFEEFKKDILSSYDGTLAGDRDAMQEMKQLICQYRLSLIQERSDYMSFKWEFQVLAAVLKSEDVCSNRELVDQFLTPMSDGLYNSMKLQLERLNPPAGKTSRDPANPYTLEEVMASGLDVLQGVFSSMDRKRDEVRGLDTATSSTRELHGVRASNRSNTNVDEVAVKQEDVGGILASMKDIFEQQAQQAQQE
;
A
#
# COMPACT_ATOMS: atom_id res chain seq x y z
N MET A 1 37.91 -19.84 -21.57
CA MET A 1 37.17 -21.02 -21.09
C MET A 1 35.92 -20.48 -20.40
N ALA A 2 34.73 -21.04 -20.68
CA ALA A 2 33.53 -20.63 -19.97
C ALA A 2 33.63 -21.05 -18.50
N PRO A 3 33.19 -20.20 -17.55
CA PRO A 3 33.12 -20.57 -16.14
C PRO A 3 32.11 -21.70 -15.92
N SER A 4 32.40 -22.60 -14.96
CA SER A 4 31.46 -23.66 -14.56
C SER A 4 30.28 -23.09 -13.76
N MET A 5 29.14 -23.79 -13.79
CA MET A 5 27.99 -23.46 -12.96
C MET A 5 28.36 -23.47 -11.47
N PRO A 6 27.95 -22.47 -10.67
CA PRO A 6 28.25 -22.40 -9.25
C PRO A 6 27.59 -23.54 -8.49
N GLY A 7 28.25 -24.07 -7.47
CA GLY A 7 27.65 -25.05 -6.56
C GLY A 7 26.42 -24.50 -5.83
N PRO A 8 25.42 -25.33 -5.48
CA PRO A 8 24.18 -24.88 -4.84
C PRO A 8 24.36 -24.10 -3.53
N ASN A 9 25.47 -24.33 -2.83
CA ASN A 9 25.81 -23.66 -1.58
C ASN A 9 26.72 -22.43 -1.76
N GLU A 10 27.11 -22.09 -2.99
CA GLU A 10 27.96 -20.94 -3.28
C GLU A 10 27.18 -19.63 -3.23
N LYS A 11 27.87 -18.52 -2.94
CA LYS A 11 27.26 -17.18 -2.87
C LYS A 11 26.80 -16.64 -4.22
N SER A 12 27.41 -17.14 -5.30
CA SER A 12 27.11 -16.79 -6.69
C SER A 12 25.94 -17.59 -7.26
N ALA A 13 25.46 -18.63 -6.56
CA ALA A 13 24.32 -19.41 -7.00
C ALA A 13 23.02 -18.60 -6.85
N PRO A 14 22.16 -18.54 -7.89
CA PRO A 14 20.81 -18.05 -7.71
C PRO A 14 20.12 -18.96 -6.68
N ARG A 15 19.35 -18.39 -5.77
CA ARG A 15 18.57 -19.13 -4.79
C ARG A 15 17.13 -18.69 -4.89
N PHE A 16 16.24 -19.68 -4.90
CA PHE A 16 14.81 -19.46 -4.78
C PHE A 16 14.36 -20.05 -3.45
N GLU A 17 14.07 -19.18 -2.49
CA GLU A 17 13.71 -19.55 -1.12
C GLU A 17 12.22 -19.32 -0.92
N SER A 18 11.43 -20.03 -1.74
CA SER A 18 9.96 -20.09 -1.72
C SER A 18 9.29 -18.83 -1.16
N SER A 19 9.18 -17.76 -1.96
CA SER A 19 8.30 -16.66 -1.63
C SER A 19 6.90 -16.90 -2.20
N THR A 20 5.91 -16.30 -1.54
CA THR A 20 4.55 -16.11 -2.05
C THR A 20 4.50 -15.02 -3.13
N ASP A 21 5.65 -14.51 -3.58
CA ASP A 21 5.81 -13.38 -4.49
C ASP A 21 6.15 -13.89 -5.90
N PRO A 22 5.24 -13.73 -6.88
CA PRO A 22 5.47 -14.09 -8.27
C PRO A 22 6.68 -13.38 -8.91
N GLU A 23 6.99 -12.15 -8.50
CA GLU A 23 8.12 -11.38 -9.06
C GLU A 23 9.47 -11.99 -8.68
N GLU A 24 9.57 -12.63 -7.51
CA GLU A 24 10.78 -13.32 -7.09
C GLU A 24 11.09 -14.52 -7.98
N LEU A 25 10.05 -15.24 -8.42
CA LEU A 25 10.17 -16.41 -9.30
C LEU A 25 10.62 -16.00 -10.70
N GLU A 26 10.06 -14.94 -11.27
CA GLU A 26 10.51 -14.37 -12.55
C GLU A 26 11.97 -13.93 -12.48
N ARG A 27 12.34 -13.24 -11.40
CA ARG A 27 13.71 -12.78 -11.15
C ARG A 27 14.69 -13.95 -11.00
N PHE A 28 14.26 -15.05 -10.38
CA PHE A 28 15.05 -16.26 -10.26
C PHE A 28 15.37 -16.86 -11.64
N PHE A 29 14.37 -17.05 -12.50
CA PHE A 29 14.58 -17.59 -13.84
C PHE A 29 15.45 -16.66 -14.70
N SER A 30 15.26 -15.35 -14.61
CA SER A 30 16.08 -14.38 -15.34
C SER A 30 17.57 -14.49 -14.96
N ARG A 31 17.88 -14.56 -13.66
CA ARG A 31 19.28 -14.75 -13.18
C ARG A 31 19.85 -16.09 -13.61
N LEU A 32 19.03 -17.13 -13.66
CA LEU A 32 19.43 -18.47 -14.04
C LEU A 32 19.74 -18.55 -15.54
N GLU A 33 18.96 -17.89 -16.38
CA GLU A 33 19.17 -17.82 -17.84
C GLU A 33 20.45 -17.07 -18.19
N GLU A 34 20.69 -15.92 -17.55
CA GLU A 34 21.98 -15.22 -17.69
C GLU A 34 23.17 -16.11 -17.30
N LEU A 35 22.99 -16.97 -16.31
CA LEU A 35 24.03 -17.88 -15.85
C LEU A 35 24.26 -19.01 -16.84
N PHE A 36 23.19 -19.53 -17.48
CA PHE A 36 23.32 -20.49 -18.56
C PHE A 36 24.11 -19.92 -19.74
N ASP A 37 23.86 -18.66 -20.10
CA ASP A 37 24.60 -17.97 -21.17
C ASP A 37 26.08 -17.79 -20.79
N LYS A 38 26.36 -17.38 -19.55
CA LYS A 38 27.73 -17.22 -19.05
C LYS A 38 28.49 -18.55 -18.98
N CYS A 39 27.82 -19.63 -18.59
CA CYS A 39 28.41 -20.95 -18.41
C CYS A 39 28.30 -21.85 -19.65
N ALA A 40 27.74 -21.33 -20.75
CA ALA A 40 27.51 -22.07 -22.00
C ALA A 40 26.69 -23.37 -21.81
N VAL A 41 25.67 -23.34 -20.94
CA VAL A 41 24.76 -24.47 -20.72
C VAL A 41 23.70 -24.48 -21.81
N THR A 42 23.82 -25.40 -22.77
CA THR A 42 22.96 -25.42 -23.96
C THR A 42 21.88 -26.50 -23.92
N THR A 43 22.03 -27.54 -23.09
CA THR A 43 21.07 -28.66 -23.10
C THR A 43 19.89 -28.43 -22.15
N ASP A 44 18.67 -28.70 -22.61
CA ASP A 44 17.47 -28.57 -21.77
C ASP A 44 17.55 -29.43 -20.51
N ALA A 45 18.16 -30.62 -20.60
CA ALA A 45 18.35 -31.51 -19.46
C ALA A 45 19.22 -30.87 -18.37
N GLU A 46 20.31 -30.21 -18.74
CA GLU A 46 21.17 -29.50 -17.77
C GLU A 46 20.48 -28.25 -17.22
N LYS A 47 19.82 -27.46 -18.07
CA LYS A 47 19.07 -26.27 -17.63
C LYS A 47 18.02 -26.63 -16.57
N LYS A 48 17.21 -27.66 -16.83
CA LYS A 48 16.20 -28.16 -15.88
C LYS A 48 16.83 -28.70 -14.60
N LYS A 49 17.95 -29.43 -14.70
CA LYS A 49 18.69 -29.93 -13.53
C LYS A 49 19.13 -28.76 -12.63
N TYR A 50 19.72 -27.72 -13.20
CA TYR A 50 20.19 -26.56 -12.43
C TYR A 50 19.04 -25.74 -11.86
N ALA A 51 17.95 -25.57 -12.61
CA ALA A 51 16.75 -24.89 -12.12
C ALA A 51 16.23 -25.52 -10.82
N VAL A 52 16.26 -26.84 -10.74
CA VAL A 52 15.81 -27.56 -9.55
C VAL A 52 16.84 -27.52 -8.41
N VAL A 53 18.14 -27.68 -8.72
CA VAL A 53 19.23 -27.75 -7.72
C VAL A 53 19.40 -26.44 -6.92
N TYR A 54 18.99 -25.31 -7.51
CA TYR A 54 19.08 -23.99 -6.87
C TYR A 54 17.85 -23.61 -6.03
N THR A 55 16.92 -24.55 -5.82
CA THR A 55 15.74 -24.36 -4.99
C THR A 55 15.90 -25.06 -3.64
N ASN A 56 14.99 -24.79 -2.70
CA ASN A 56 14.92 -25.57 -1.46
C ASN A 56 14.41 -27.01 -1.72
N ILE A 57 14.64 -27.92 -0.77
CA ILE A 57 14.30 -29.35 -0.89
C ILE A 57 12.81 -29.58 -1.18
N LYS A 58 11.92 -28.71 -0.67
CA LYS A 58 10.47 -28.82 -0.87
C LYS A 58 10.12 -28.48 -2.31
N THR A 59 10.57 -27.33 -2.81
CA THR A 59 10.36 -26.87 -4.18
C THR A 59 10.98 -27.81 -5.21
N GLU A 60 12.18 -28.33 -4.92
CA GLU A 60 12.84 -29.30 -5.79
C GLU A 60 11.97 -30.54 -6.02
N LYS A 61 11.36 -31.07 -4.95
CA LYS A 61 10.44 -32.22 -5.06
C LYS A 61 9.21 -31.89 -5.88
N GLN A 62 8.65 -30.69 -5.73
CA GLN A 62 7.45 -30.26 -6.47
C GLN A 62 7.74 -30.14 -7.97
N TRP A 63 8.83 -29.45 -8.33
CA TRP A 63 9.18 -29.22 -9.73
C TRP A 63 9.56 -30.51 -10.47
N LYS A 64 10.18 -31.47 -9.78
CA LYS A 64 10.56 -32.78 -10.38
C LYS A 64 9.37 -33.64 -10.83
N VAL A 65 8.18 -33.39 -10.28
CA VAL A 65 6.95 -34.16 -10.60
C VAL A 65 6.24 -33.60 -11.85
N LEU A 66 6.61 -32.40 -12.30
CA LEU A 66 6.02 -31.78 -13.49
C LEU A 66 6.33 -32.59 -14.76
N GLU A 67 5.35 -32.72 -15.65
CA GLU A 67 5.47 -33.53 -16.87
C GLU A 67 6.61 -33.02 -17.77
N HIS A 68 6.71 -31.70 -17.95
CA HIS A 68 7.73 -31.09 -18.78
C HIS A 68 9.13 -31.13 -18.16
N HIS A 69 9.25 -31.39 -16.85
CA HIS A 69 10.55 -31.72 -16.26
C HIS A 69 11.13 -33.00 -16.90
N ALA A 70 10.30 -34.03 -17.08
CA ALA A 70 10.73 -35.34 -17.59
C ALA A 70 10.86 -35.39 -19.12
N LYS A 71 9.95 -34.75 -19.86
CA LYS A 71 9.83 -34.94 -21.32
C LYS A 71 9.84 -33.66 -22.16
N GLY A 72 9.79 -32.49 -21.54
CA GLY A 72 9.70 -31.20 -22.23
C GLY A 72 11.03 -30.46 -22.37
N THR A 73 10.96 -29.33 -23.05
CA THR A 73 12.04 -28.31 -23.11
C THR A 73 12.14 -27.55 -21.79
N PHE A 74 13.24 -26.81 -21.61
CA PHE A 74 13.38 -25.92 -20.46
C PHE A 74 12.30 -24.82 -20.44
N GLU A 75 11.89 -24.30 -21.60
CA GLU A 75 10.85 -23.27 -21.70
C GLU A 75 9.47 -23.81 -21.30
N GLU A 76 9.10 -25.01 -21.75
CA GLU A 76 7.84 -25.65 -21.33
C GLU A 76 7.83 -25.92 -19.82
N PHE A 77 8.96 -26.38 -19.28
CA PHE A 77 9.12 -26.58 -17.84
C PHE A 77 9.04 -25.27 -17.03
N LYS A 78 9.70 -24.19 -17.50
CA LYS A 78 9.60 -22.86 -16.91
C LYS A 78 8.17 -22.36 -16.92
N LYS A 79 7.46 -22.55 -18.04
CA LYS A 79 6.04 -22.18 -18.17
C LYS A 79 5.16 -22.93 -17.18
N ASP A 80 5.31 -24.27 -17.07
CA ASP A 80 4.59 -25.07 -16.07
C ASP A 80 4.80 -24.56 -14.64
N ILE A 81 6.05 -24.22 -14.31
CA ILE A 81 6.39 -23.69 -12.98
C ILE A 81 5.74 -22.34 -12.75
N LEU A 82 5.89 -21.39 -13.67
CA LEU A 82 5.26 -20.07 -13.57
C LEU A 82 3.74 -20.22 -13.40
N SER A 83 3.10 -21.05 -14.23
CA SER A 83 1.66 -21.35 -14.12
C SER A 83 1.24 -22.04 -12.83
N SER A 84 2.17 -22.67 -12.08
CA SER A 84 1.87 -23.33 -10.80
C SER A 84 2.01 -22.41 -9.58
N TYR A 85 2.80 -21.33 -9.71
CA TYR A 85 3.05 -20.32 -8.66
C TYR A 85 2.22 -19.07 -8.87
N ASP A 86 1.88 -18.77 -10.12
CA ASP A 86 0.62 -18.12 -10.44
C ASP A 86 -0.48 -18.99 -9.83
N GLY A 87 -1.03 -18.60 -8.67
CA GLY A 87 -2.31 -19.14 -8.17
C GLY A 87 -3.49 -18.86 -9.12
N THR A 88 -3.18 -18.47 -10.34
CA THR A 88 -3.98 -17.95 -11.42
C THR A 88 -3.63 -18.77 -12.66
N LEU A 89 -4.45 -19.77 -12.92
CA LEU A 89 -4.79 -20.17 -14.28
C LEU A 89 -5.57 -19.00 -14.95
N ALA A 90 -4.93 -17.83 -15.01
CA ALA A 90 -5.34 -16.59 -15.65
C ALA A 90 -4.03 -15.92 -16.05
N GLY A 91 -3.49 -16.32 -17.20
CA GLY A 91 -2.29 -15.75 -17.82
C GLY A 91 -2.54 -14.35 -18.37
N ASP A 92 -3.10 -13.49 -17.54
CA ASP A 92 -3.31 -12.07 -17.72
C ASP A 92 -3.46 -11.56 -16.29
N ARG A 93 -2.52 -10.75 -15.79
CA ARG A 93 -2.80 -10.01 -14.56
C ARG A 93 -3.95 -9.09 -14.92
N ASP A 94 -5.17 -9.51 -14.60
CA ASP A 94 -6.36 -8.70 -14.81
C ASP A 94 -6.17 -7.45 -13.97
N ALA A 95 -5.70 -6.36 -14.61
CA ALA A 95 -5.43 -5.10 -13.94
C ALA A 95 -6.70 -4.59 -13.24
N MET A 96 -7.90 -5.01 -13.68
CA MET A 96 -9.15 -4.73 -12.99
C MET A 96 -9.27 -5.52 -11.69
N GLN A 97 -8.82 -6.77 -11.66
CA GLN A 97 -8.78 -7.59 -10.45
C GLN A 97 -7.77 -7.05 -9.43
N GLU A 98 -6.59 -6.63 -9.89
CA GLU A 98 -5.59 -5.97 -9.02
C GLU A 98 -6.11 -4.63 -8.50
N MET A 99 -6.78 -3.85 -9.35
CA MET A 99 -7.43 -2.60 -8.94
C MET A 99 -8.47 -2.84 -7.83
N LYS A 100 -9.30 -3.88 -7.96
CA LYS A 100 -10.28 -4.26 -6.94
C LYS A 100 -9.60 -4.68 -5.64
N GLN A 101 -8.51 -5.44 -5.71
CA GLN A 101 -7.74 -5.85 -4.52
C GLN A 101 -7.12 -4.64 -3.82
N LEU A 102 -6.50 -3.72 -4.57
CA LEU A 102 -5.95 -2.47 -4.07
C LEU A 102 -7.01 -1.64 -3.33
N ILE A 103 -8.19 -1.46 -3.95
CA ILE A 103 -9.31 -0.74 -3.34
C ILE A 103 -9.74 -1.42 -2.04
N CYS A 104 -9.88 -2.75 -2.03
CA CYS A 104 -10.24 -3.50 -0.82
C CYS A 104 -9.21 -3.34 0.30
N GLN A 105 -7.91 -3.38 -0.03
CA GLN A 105 -6.83 -3.17 0.93
C GLN A 105 -6.94 -1.79 1.61
N TYR A 106 -7.03 -0.73 0.82
CA TYR A 106 -7.07 0.64 1.36
C TYR A 106 -8.42 0.99 2.00
N ARG A 107 -9.51 0.27 1.69
CA ARG A 107 -10.76 0.33 2.46
C ARG A 107 -10.61 -0.26 3.86
N LEU A 108 -9.86 -1.35 4.01
CA LEU A 108 -9.69 -2.03 5.29
C LEU A 108 -8.66 -1.33 6.18
N SER A 109 -7.53 -0.92 5.61
CA SER A 109 -6.46 -0.22 6.33
C SER A 109 -6.77 1.25 6.59
N LEU A 110 -7.71 1.83 5.83
CA LEU A 110 -8.14 3.23 5.87
C LEU A 110 -7.03 4.22 5.51
N ILE A 111 -7.30 5.16 4.60
CA ILE A 111 -6.35 6.23 4.27
C ILE A 111 -6.44 7.31 5.36
N GLN A 112 -5.47 7.34 6.28
CA GLN A 112 -5.44 8.32 7.38
C GLN A 112 -4.36 9.39 7.17
N GLU A 113 -3.19 9.01 6.66
CA GLU A 113 -2.07 9.91 6.49
C GLU A 113 -1.82 10.31 5.03
N ARG A 114 -1.03 11.38 4.85
CA ARG A 114 -0.58 11.84 3.54
C ARG A 114 0.25 10.77 2.82
N SER A 115 1.08 10.04 3.56
CA SER A 115 1.86 8.90 3.08
C SER A 115 0.97 7.81 2.49
N ASP A 116 -0.06 7.40 3.23
CA ASP A 116 -1.01 6.37 2.78
C ASP A 116 -1.71 6.78 1.50
N TYR A 117 -2.16 8.04 1.43
CA TYR A 117 -2.80 8.59 0.24
C TYR A 117 -1.84 8.61 -0.96
N MET A 118 -0.58 8.98 -0.74
CA MET A 118 0.44 9.01 -1.79
C MET A 118 0.73 7.62 -2.33
N SER A 119 0.86 6.62 -1.46
CA SER A 119 1.07 5.21 -1.84
C SER A 119 -0.12 4.70 -2.65
N PHE A 120 -1.34 4.84 -2.11
CA PHE A 120 -2.57 4.47 -2.81
C PHE A 120 -2.68 5.14 -4.19
N LYS A 121 -2.46 6.46 -4.25
CA LYS A 121 -2.50 7.22 -5.50
C LYS A 121 -1.53 6.67 -6.52
N TRP A 122 -0.29 6.38 -6.11
CA TRP A 122 0.74 5.88 -7.02
C TRP A 122 0.40 4.50 -7.57
N GLU A 123 0.02 3.56 -6.70
CA GLU A 123 -0.36 2.20 -7.08
C GLU A 123 -1.60 2.21 -8.00
N PHE A 124 -2.62 3.00 -7.64
CA PHE A 124 -3.82 3.15 -8.45
C PHE A 124 -3.51 3.75 -9.82
N GLN A 125 -2.62 4.76 -9.88
CA GLN A 125 -2.27 5.43 -11.14
C GLN A 125 -1.57 4.49 -12.12
N VAL A 126 -0.73 3.57 -11.62
CA VAL A 126 -0.08 2.55 -12.46
C VAL A 126 -1.13 1.62 -13.09
N LEU A 127 -2.04 1.08 -12.28
CA LEU A 127 -3.11 0.18 -12.76
C LEU A 127 -4.09 0.91 -13.70
N ALA A 128 -4.41 2.16 -13.40
CA ALA A 128 -5.29 2.98 -14.24
C ALA A 128 -4.67 3.27 -15.61
N ALA A 129 -3.34 3.42 -15.70
CA ALA A 129 -2.66 3.62 -16.97
C ALA A 129 -2.76 2.39 -17.88
N VAL A 130 -2.61 1.19 -17.31
CA VAL A 130 -2.79 -0.09 -18.02
C VAL A 130 -4.23 -0.23 -18.51
N LEU A 131 -5.21 -0.07 -17.62
CA LEU A 131 -6.64 -0.17 -17.96
C LEU A 131 -7.10 0.84 -19.01
N LYS A 132 -6.55 2.05 -19.01
CA LYS A 132 -6.80 3.06 -20.07
C LYS A 132 -6.18 2.66 -21.40
N SER A 133 -4.97 2.07 -21.39
CA SER A 133 -4.28 1.66 -22.62
C SER A 133 -4.96 0.49 -23.34
N GLU A 134 -5.65 -0.36 -22.59
CA GLU A 134 -6.39 -1.51 -23.09
C GLU A 134 -7.87 -1.19 -23.42
N ASP A 135 -8.32 0.05 -23.19
CA ASP A 135 -9.72 0.51 -23.35
C ASP A 135 -10.74 -0.31 -22.53
N VAL A 136 -10.29 -0.88 -21.40
CA VAL A 136 -11.12 -1.75 -20.52
C VAL A 136 -11.92 -0.93 -19.51
N CYS A 137 -11.50 0.30 -19.21
CA CYS A 137 -12.11 1.13 -18.17
C CYS A 137 -12.20 2.60 -18.61
N SER A 138 -13.38 3.21 -18.53
CA SER A 138 -13.53 4.63 -18.84
C SER A 138 -13.02 5.51 -17.69
N ASN A 139 -12.77 6.79 -17.99
CA ASN A 139 -12.38 7.76 -16.95
C ASN A 139 -13.40 7.83 -15.80
N ARG A 140 -14.70 7.71 -16.10
CA ARG A 140 -15.75 7.77 -15.09
C ARG A 140 -15.64 6.60 -14.12
N GLU A 141 -15.50 5.37 -14.62
CA GLU A 141 -15.32 4.19 -13.77
C GLU A 141 -14.04 4.30 -12.93
N LEU A 142 -12.94 4.82 -13.49
CA LEU A 142 -11.71 5.02 -12.73
C LEU A 142 -11.87 6.05 -11.61
N VAL A 143 -12.59 7.14 -11.85
CA VAL A 143 -12.88 8.14 -10.82
C VAL A 143 -13.73 7.53 -9.70
N ASP A 144 -14.78 6.80 -10.05
CA ASP A 144 -15.65 6.15 -9.06
C ASP A 144 -14.87 5.12 -8.22
N GLN A 145 -14.02 4.33 -8.86
CA GLN A 145 -13.13 3.37 -8.19
C GLN A 145 -12.10 4.06 -7.28
N PHE A 146 -11.49 5.14 -7.73
CA PHE A 146 -10.50 5.90 -6.95
C PHE A 146 -11.10 6.49 -5.66
N LEU A 147 -12.37 6.91 -5.70
CA LEU A 147 -13.06 7.52 -4.57
C LEU A 147 -13.60 6.49 -3.56
N THR A 148 -13.74 5.23 -3.97
CA THR A 148 -14.31 4.15 -3.15
C THR A 148 -13.59 3.89 -1.81
N PRO A 149 -12.25 3.89 -1.71
CA PRO A 149 -11.54 3.68 -0.45
C PRO A 149 -11.44 4.92 0.44
N MET A 150 -11.93 6.08 -0.02
CA MET A 150 -11.86 7.31 0.76
C MET A 150 -12.83 7.26 1.95
N SER A 151 -12.40 7.75 3.11
CA SER A 151 -13.31 7.97 4.23
C SER A 151 -14.32 9.07 3.87
N ASP A 152 -15.50 9.06 4.51
CA ASP A 152 -16.54 10.07 4.26
C ASP A 152 -16.01 11.51 4.40
N GLY A 153 -15.14 11.74 5.39
CA GLY A 153 -14.54 13.05 5.63
C GLY A 153 -13.61 13.49 4.48
N LEU A 154 -12.76 12.58 4.01
CA LEU A 154 -11.83 12.84 2.91
C LEU A 154 -12.60 13.01 1.58
N TYR A 155 -13.55 12.12 1.31
CA TYR A 155 -14.42 12.18 0.13
C TYR A 155 -15.16 13.53 0.03
N ASN A 156 -15.83 13.96 1.11
CA ASN A 156 -16.58 15.22 1.12
C ASN A 156 -15.65 16.43 0.93
N SER A 157 -14.45 16.38 1.52
CA SER A 157 -13.45 17.45 1.36
C SER A 157 -12.93 17.53 -0.07
N MET A 158 -12.65 16.39 -0.70
CA MET A 158 -12.24 16.31 -2.11
C MET A 158 -13.34 16.83 -3.02
N LYS A 159 -14.60 16.40 -2.79
CA LYS A 159 -15.76 16.86 -3.55
C LYS A 159 -15.91 18.38 -3.51
N LEU A 160 -15.77 18.99 -2.33
CA LEU A 160 -15.86 20.44 -2.17
C LEU A 160 -14.72 21.17 -2.92
N GLN A 161 -13.51 20.61 -2.95
CA GLN A 161 -12.41 21.17 -3.75
C GLN A 161 -12.69 21.07 -5.24
N LEU A 162 -13.19 19.91 -5.70
CA LEU A 162 -13.54 19.68 -7.11
C LEU A 162 -14.63 20.65 -7.60
N GLU A 163 -15.66 20.90 -6.79
CA GLU A 163 -16.72 21.86 -7.09
C GLU A 163 -16.23 23.31 -7.28
N ARG A 164 -15.07 23.65 -6.71
CA ARG A 164 -14.42 24.97 -6.84
C ARG A 164 -13.50 25.07 -8.05
N LEU A 165 -13.15 23.95 -8.68
CA LEU A 165 -12.29 23.98 -9.87
C LEU A 165 -13.02 24.71 -11.00
N ASN A 166 -12.29 25.50 -11.78
CA ASN A 166 -12.85 26.11 -13.00
C ASN A 166 -13.06 25.04 -14.08
N PRO A 167 -14.04 25.22 -14.99
CA PRO A 167 -14.18 24.35 -16.16
C PRO A 167 -12.90 24.28 -17.01
N PRO A 168 -12.71 23.21 -17.81
CA PRO A 168 -11.55 23.08 -18.68
C PRO A 168 -11.42 24.26 -19.64
N ALA A 169 -10.17 24.60 -20.00
CA ALA A 169 -9.86 25.73 -20.87
C ALA A 169 -10.71 25.70 -22.17
N GLY A 170 -11.43 26.78 -22.43
CA GLY A 170 -12.30 26.93 -23.61
C GLY A 170 -13.73 26.39 -23.45
N LYS A 171 -14.14 25.93 -22.27
CA LYS A 171 -15.53 25.51 -21.99
C LYS A 171 -16.20 26.40 -20.95
N THR A 172 -17.47 26.73 -21.18
CA THR A 172 -18.31 27.51 -20.24
C THR A 172 -18.87 26.64 -19.11
N SER A 173 -18.99 25.32 -19.34
CA SER A 173 -19.53 24.35 -18.38
C SER A 173 -18.82 23.01 -18.50
N ARG A 174 -18.79 22.25 -17.41
CA ARG A 174 -18.37 20.85 -17.39
C ARG A 174 -19.46 19.93 -17.98
N ASP A 175 -19.03 18.77 -18.46
CA ASP A 175 -19.91 17.68 -18.86
C ASP A 175 -20.54 17.04 -17.61
N PRO A 176 -21.88 17.00 -17.48
CA PRO A 176 -22.55 16.36 -16.35
C PRO A 176 -22.23 14.86 -16.22
N ALA A 177 -21.95 14.16 -17.32
CA ALA A 177 -21.71 12.71 -17.31
C ALA A 177 -20.27 12.36 -16.88
N ASN A 178 -19.32 13.26 -17.09
CA ASN A 178 -17.91 13.08 -16.75
C ASN A 178 -17.27 14.44 -16.37
N PRO A 179 -17.58 14.96 -15.16
CA PRO A 179 -17.23 16.33 -14.81
C PRO A 179 -15.75 16.55 -14.51
N TYR A 180 -15.02 15.52 -14.08
CA TYR A 180 -13.64 15.62 -13.62
C TYR A 180 -12.76 14.53 -14.23
N THR A 181 -11.53 14.88 -14.60
CA THR A 181 -10.54 13.87 -14.98
C THR A 181 -10.00 13.17 -13.74
N LEU A 182 -9.50 11.94 -13.90
CA LEU A 182 -8.86 11.21 -12.81
C LEU A 182 -7.72 12.02 -12.18
N GLU A 183 -6.97 12.76 -12.98
CA GLU A 183 -5.83 13.57 -12.54
C GLU A 183 -6.28 14.76 -11.67
N GLU A 184 -7.38 15.43 -12.02
CA GLU A 184 -7.99 16.49 -11.20
C GLU A 184 -8.45 15.93 -9.84
N VAL A 185 -9.06 14.74 -9.83
CA VAL A 185 -9.50 14.06 -8.61
C VAL A 185 -8.31 13.69 -7.72
N MET A 186 -7.26 13.09 -8.28
CA MET A 186 -6.03 12.77 -7.54
C MET A 186 -5.32 14.01 -7.00
N ALA A 187 -5.32 15.12 -7.74
CA ALA A 187 -4.75 16.38 -7.26
C ALA A 187 -5.55 16.95 -6.08
N SER A 188 -6.89 16.88 -6.14
CA SER A 188 -7.76 17.40 -5.07
C SER A 188 -7.49 16.76 -3.70
N GLY A 189 -7.21 15.46 -3.65
CA GLY A 189 -6.93 14.79 -2.37
C GLY A 189 -5.59 15.20 -1.77
N LEU A 190 -4.58 15.49 -2.61
CA LEU A 190 -3.32 16.09 -2.15
C LEU A 190 -3.54 17.48 -1.56
N ASP A 191 -4.35 18.31 -2.22
CA ASP A 191 -4.65 19.67 -1.75
C ASP A 191 -5.43 19.66 -0.43
N VAL A 192 -6.42 18.77 -0.29
CA VAL A 192 -7.16 18.56 0.96
C VAL A 192 -6.20 18.19 2.08
N LEU A 193 -5.36 17.17 1.86
CA LEU A 193 -4.43 16.72 2.89
C LEU A 193 -3.42 17.81 3.23
N GLN A 194 -2.90 18.56 2.26
CA GLN A 194 -2.01 19.70 2.49
C GLN A 194 -2.68 20.85 3.28
N GLY A 195 -3.96 21.14 3.00
CA GLY A 195 -4.75 22.15 3.71
C GLY A 195 -5.09 21.76 5.15
N VAL A 196 -5.35 20.47 5.42
CA VAL A 196 -5.58 19.94 6.77
C VAL A 196 -4.36 20.14 7.66
N PHE A 197 -3.15 19.89 7.15
CA PHE A 197 -1.91 20.13 7.91
C PHE A 197 -1.59 21.61 8.09
N SER A 198 -1.86 22.48 7.11
CA SER A 198 -1.69 23.94 7.28
C SER A 198 -2.64 24.53 8.33
N SER A 199 -3.84 23.95 8.50
CA SER A 199 -4.79 24.32 9.56
C SER A 199 -4.37 23.81 10.94
N MET A 200 -3.75 22.62 11.02
CA MET A 200 -3.22 22.08 12.29
C MET A 200 -1.94 22.80 12.76
N ASP A 201 -1.08 23.25 11.85
CA ASP A 201 0.10 24.05 12.22
C ASP A 201 -0.29 25.43 12.77
N ARG A 202 -1.34 26.07 12.24
CA ARG A 202 -1.86 27.32 12.83
C ARG A 202 -2.43 27.11 14.24
N LYS A 203 -3.08 25.98 14.51
CA LYS A 203 -3.52 25.63 15.87
C LYS A 203 -2.35 25.33 16.81
N ARG A 204 -1.26 24.74 16.30
CA ARG A 204 -0.04 24.50 17.09
C ARG A 204 0.71 25.79 17.40
N ASP A 205 0.75 26.74 16.46
CA ASP A 205 1.33 28.07 16.68
C ASP A 205 0.46 28.95 17.59
N GLU A 206 -0.87 28.82 17.57
CA GLU A 206 -1.76 29.45 18.57
C GLU A 206 -1.56 28.87 19.97
N VAL A 207 -1.36 27.55 20.11
CA VAL A 207 -1.07 26.91 21.41
C VAL A 207 0.35 27.22 21.90
N ARG A 208 1.30 27.50 21.00
CA ARG A 208 2.69 27.85 21.34
C ARG A 208 2.92 29.35 21.51
N GLY A 209 1.94 30.19 21.16
CA GLY A 209 2.00 31.66 21.24
C GLY A 209 1.59 32.27 22.58
N LEU A 210 1.23 31.47 23.58
CA LEU A 210 0.85 31.96 24.91
C LEU A 210 1.86 31.48 25.95
N ASP A 211 3.08 32.03 25.93
CA ASP A 211 3.95 32.15 27.12
C ASP A 211 5.21 32.97 26.78
N THR A 212 5.08 34.30 26.72
CA THR A 212 6.07 35.23 27.30
C THR A 212 5.50 36.65 27.33
N ALA A 213 4.94 37.03 28.47
CA ALA A 213 4.72 38.42 28.81
C ALA A 213 6.06 39.07 29.16
N THR A 214 6.41 40.22 28.57
CA THR A 214 7.07 41.32 29.31
C THR A 214 6.81 42.67 28.63
N SER A 215 5.95 43.45 29.28
CA SER A 215 5.97 44.92 29.42
C SER A 215 6.01 45.83 28.18
N SER A 216 4.92 46.57 27.98
CA SER A 216 5.04 48.01 27.73
C SER A 216 3.84 48.76 28.32
N THR A 217 4.07 49.36 29.48
CA THR A 217 3.18 50.29 30.18
C THR A 217 3.03 51.57 29.37
N ARG A 218 1.80 51.94 28.99
CA ARG A 218 1.42 53.36 28.94
C ARG A 218 -0.08 53.53 29.08
N GLU A 219 -0.45 54.13 30.20
CA GLU A 219 -1.79 54.58 30.54
C GLU A 219 -2.28 55.67 29.58
N LEU A 220 -3.60 55.74 29.37
CA LEU A 220 -4.39 56.97 29.54
C LEU A 220 -5.90 56.61 29.69
N HIS A 221 -6.50 57.17 30.73
CA HIS A 221 -7.91 57.19 31.14
C HIS A 221 -8.91 57.52 29.99
N GLY A 222 -10.20 57.16 30.00
CA GLY A 222 -11.06 56.50 30.99
C GLY A 222 -12.55 56.49 30.58
N VAL A 223 -13.40 56.04 31.52
CA VAL A 223 -14.87 56.17 31.62
C VAL A 223 -15.76 54.99 31.14
N ARG A 224 -16.04 54.08 32.10
CA ARG A 224 -17.35 53.66 32.66
C ARG A 224 -18.52 53.28 31.71
N ALA A 225 -18.97 52.02 31.77
CA ALA A 225 -20.20 51.58 32.46
C ALA A 225 -20.54 50.08 32.25
N SER A 226 -20.73 49.36 33.37
CA SER A 226 -21.62 48.21 33.66
C SER A 226 -22.33 47.45 32.51
N ASN A 227 -22.27 46.12 32.49
CA ASN A 227 -23.13 45.21 33.29
C ASN A 227 -22.94 43.71 32.93
N ARG A 228 -23.04 42.85 33.96
CA ARG A 228 -23.62 41.47 34.00
C ARG A 228 -23.06 40.37 33.08
N SER A 229 -22.88 39.11 33.46
CA SER A 229 -23.17 38.31 34.66
C SER A 229 -22.34 37.01 34.58
N ASN A 230 -21.91 36.49 35.72
CA ASN A 230 -21.39 35.13 35.90
C ASN A 230 -22.50 34.07 35.83
N THR A 231 -22.19 32.89 35.27
CA THR A 231 -22.52 31.54 35.78
C THR A 231 -21.69 30.53 34.98
N ASN A 232 -20.66 29.89 35.52
CA ASN A 232 -20.58 28.78 36.48
C ASN A 232 -20.21 27.48 35.74
N VAL A 233 -19.14 26.87 36.23
CA VAL A 233 -18.45 25.69 35.72
C VAL A 233 -19.00 24.50 36.49
N ASP A 234 -19.37 23.41 35.79
CA ASP A 234 -19.44 22.08 36.40
C ASP A 234 -18.51 21.13 35.64
N GLU A 235 -17.36 20.92 36.26
CA GLU A 235 -16.34 19.95 35.92
C GLU A 235 -16.70 18.63 36.62
N VAL A 236 -17.16 17.64 35.86
CA VAL A 236 -17.40 16.28 36.38
C VAL A 236 -16.09 15.49 36.26
N ALA A 237 -15.39 15.40 37.38
CA ALA A 237 -14.24 14.53 37.58
C ALA A 237 -14.63 13.05 37.45
N VAL A 238 -14.10 12.37 36.43
CA VAL A 238 -14.16 10.90 36.31
C VAL A 238 -12.93 10.32 37.01
N LYS A 239 -13.17 9.49 38.03
CA LYS A 239 -12.13 8.82 38.81
C LYS A 239 -11.38 7.82 37.94
N GLN A 240 -10.06 7.97 37.92
CA GLN A 240 -9.11 7.04 37.35
C GLN A 240 -8.94 5.86 38.32
N GLU A 241 -9.69 4.78 38.12
CA GLU A 241 -9.48 3.52 38.84
C GLU A 241 -8.74 2.52 37.94
N ASP A 242 -7.50 2.25 38.37
CA ASP A 242 -6.72 1.01 38.26
C ASP A 242 -6.60 0.29 36.91
N VAL A 243 -5.74 0.84 36.04
CA VAL A 243 -5.24 0.16 34.82
C VAL A 243 -4.12 -0.86 35.15
N GLY A 244 -3.66 -0.93 36.42
CA GLY A 244 -2.57 -1.80 36.85
C GLY A 244 -2.97 -3.27 36.96
N GLY A 245 -4.18 -3.55 37.45
CA GLY A 245 -4.67 -4.93 37.61
C GLY A 245 -4.96 -5.66 36.30
N ILE A 246 -5.33 -4.93 35.24
CA ILE A 246 -5.73 -5.53 33.95
C ILE A 246 -4.51 -6.08 33.20
N LEU A 247 -3.36 -5.39 33.28
CA LEU A 247 -2.14 -5.82 32.57
C LEU A 247 -1.50 -7.07 33.20
N ALA A 248 -1.62 -7.22 34.53
CA ALA A 248 -1.10 -8.38 35.24
C ALA A 248 -1.88 -9.66 34.88
N SER A 249 -3.22 -9.54 34.77
CA SER A 249 -4.10 -10.68 34.46
C SER A 249 -3.92 -11.21 33.02
N MET A 250 -3.56 -10.34 32.06
CA MET A 250 -3.31 -10.77 30.68
C MET A 250 -2.00 -11.56 30.52
N LYS A 251 -1.02 -11.32 31.38
CA LYS A 251 0.28 -12.00 31.30
C LYS A 251 0.18 -13.46 31.77
N ASP A 252 -0.57 -13.70 32.83
CA ASP A 252 -0.80 -15.06 33.35
C ASP A 252 -1.61 -15.93 32.37
N ILE A 253 -2.57 -15.35 31.64
CA ILE A 253 -3.36 -16.09 30.65
C ILE A 253 -2.50 -16.53 29.45
N PHE A 254 -1.58 -15.69 29.00
CA PHE A 254 -0.67 -16.04 27.91
C PHE A 254 0.34 -17.11 28.30
N GLU A 255 0.82 -17.08 29.54
CA GLU A 255 1.79 -18.06 30.03
C GLU A 255 1.14 -19.42 30.32
N GLN A 256 -0.14 -19.43 30.72
CA GLN A 256 -0.91 -20.66 30.91
C GLN A 256 -1.28 -21.35 29.59
N GLN A 257 -1.53 -20.59 28.52
CA GLN A 257 -1.78 -21.15 27.17
C GLN A 257 -0.51 -21.70 26.51
N ALA A 258 0.66 -21.12 26.78
CA ALA A 258 1.93 -21.59 26.24
C ALA A 258 2.36 -22.95 26.82
N GLN A 259 2.02 -23.22 28.09
CA GLN A 259 2.35 -24.50 28.74
C GLN A 259 1.41 -25.64 28.30
N GLN A 260 0.17 -25.33 27.92
CA GLN A 260 -0.80 -26.33 27.46
C GLN A 260 -0.47 -26.87 26.05
N ALA A 261 0.21 -26.07 25.22
CA ALA A 261 0.62 -26.46 23.86
C ALA A 261 1.91 -27.32 23.80
N GLN A 262 2.56 -27.58 24.93
CA GLN A 262 3.79 -28.40 25.00
C GLN A 262 3.55 -29.82 25.57
N GLN A 263 2.30 -30.20 25.88
CA GLN A 263 1.95 -31.52 26.42
C GLN A 263 1.00 -32.35 25.55
N GLU A 264 0.71 -31.93 24.32
CA GLU A 264 0.11 -32.77 23.27
C GLU A 264 1.13 -33.10 22.18
#